data_AF-A0A954NKX9-F1
#
_entry.id   AF-A0A954NKX9-F1
#
_cell.length_a   1.000
_cell.length_b   1.000
_cell.length_c   1.000
_cell.angle_alpha   90.00
_cell.angle_beta   90.00
_cell.angle_gamma   90.00
#
_symmetry.space_group_name_H-M   'P 1'
#
loop_
_entity.id
_entity.type
_entity.pdbx_description
1 polymer ?
#
loop_
_entity_poly.entity_id
_entity_poly.type
_entity_poly.pdbx_seq_one_letter_code
_entity_poly.pdbx_strand_id
1 'polypeptide(L)'
;AHVQIKTRGTLGGNLCNAHPASEMPAVMLALGARLRCRSKKAGDRIIPIEEFFVGSMDNALNNDEILCEIQIQAPSANTGWAFQELARRHGDFAQCGAAVLIGVEDGKINYARIGLCSVAATPIRFNALEEWLIGMEIGENLVEEVSRFSAENLTVEDDPNMSTGNKVTLASTLIARTVARATDRVSQVNLKKG
;
A
#
# COMPACT_ATOMS: atom_id res chain seq x y z
N ALA A 1 -14.73 5.77 -3.43
CA ALA A 1 -15.54 6.56 -4.41
C ALA A 1 -16.77 5.81 -4.95
N HIS A 2 -17.86 6.54 -5.25
CA HIS A 2 -19.10 5.98 -5.84
C HIS A 2 -18.95 5.58 -7.32
N VAL A 3 -19.92 4.82 -7.84
CA VAL A 3 -19.85 4.23 -9.20
C VAL A 3 -19.62 5.28 -10.30
N GLN A 4 -20.26 6.44 -10.20
CA GLN A 4 -20.16 7.53 -11.18
C GLN A 4 -18.74 8.11 -11.30
N ILE A 5 -18.00 8.10 -10.19
CA ILE A 5 -16.60 8.53 -10.16
C ILE A 5 -15.73 7.43 -10.77
N LYS A 6 -15.97 6.16 -10.40
CA LYS A 6 -15.20 5.02 -10.89
C LYS A 6 -15.33 4.80 -12.39
N THR A 7 -16.43 5.20 -13.01
CA THR A 7 -16.62 5.12 -14.48
C THR A 7 -15.83 6.16 -15.27
N ARG A 8 -15.27 7.19 -14.61
CA ARG A 8 -14.52 8.27 -15.27
C ARG A 8 -13.09 8.41 -14.77
N GLY A 9 -12.83 8.06 -13.51
CA GLY A 9 -11.51 8.05 -12.93
C GLY A 9 -10.63 6.99 -13.59
N THR A 10 -9.39 7.35 -13.88
CA THR A 10 -8.38 6.42 -14.40
C THR A 10 -7.37 6.14 -13.32
N LEU A 11 -6.75 4.94 -13.37
CA LEU A 11 -5.65 4.62 -12.46
C LEU A 11 -4.48 5.59 -12.66
N GLY A 12 -4.10 5.88 -13.91
CA GLY A 12 -3.04 6.85 -14.20
C GLY A 12 -3.33 8.24 -13.66
N GLY A 13 -4.56 8.75 -13.85
CA GLY A 13 -4.96 10.04 -13.28
C GLY A 13 -4.98 10.05 -11.76
N ASN A 14 -5.38 8.95 -11.11
CA ASN A 14 -5.33 8.83 -9.66
C ASN A 14 -3.88 8.86 -9.13
N LEU A 15 -2.95 8.16 -9.77
CA LEU A 15 -1.53 8.20 -9.40
C LEU A 15 -0.93 9.59 -9.64
N CYS A 16 -1.14 10.19 -10.81
CA CYS A 16 -0.61 11.52 -11.14
C CYS A 16 -1.22 12.63 -10.25
N ASN A 17 -2.45 12.45 -9.74
CA ASN A 17 -3.02 13.39 -8.79
C ASN A 17 -2.29 13.37 -7.43
N ALA A 18 -1.61 12.27 -7.09
CA ALA A 18 -0.72 12.15 -5.93
C ALA A 18 -1.35 12.60 -4.59
N HIS A 19 -2.66 12.43 -4.44
CA HIS A 19 -3.34 12.83 -3.20
C HIS A 19 -2.97 11.85 -2.08
N PRO A 20 -2.52 12.32 -0.90
CA PRO A 20 -1.99 11.46 0.17
C PRO A 20 -2.99 10.39 0.66
N ALA A 21 -4.27 10.71 0.60
CA ALA A 21 -5.36 9.82 0.98
C ALA A 21 -5.90 8.92 -0.14
N SER A 22 -5.31 8.94 -1.33
CA SER A 22 -5.70 7.99 -2.38
C SER A 22 -5.16 6.60 -2.07
N GLU A 23 -5.98 5.59 -2.32
CA GLU A 23 -5.69 4.20 -1.98
C GLU A 23 -4.74 3.55 -3.01
N MET A 24 -4.94 3.84 -4.30
CA MET A 24 -4.17 3.19 -5.36
C MET A 24 -2.66 3.46 -5.31
N PRO A 25 -2.17 4.66 -4.93
CA PRO A 25 -0.75 4.87 -4.69
C PRO A 25 -0.13 3.88 -3.70
N ALA A 26 -0.78 3.64 -2.56
CA ALA A 26 -0.32 2.64 -1.58
C ALA A 26 -0.36 1.21 -2.14
N VAL A 27 -1.40 0.87 -2.91
CA VAL A 27 -1.49 -0.44 -3.58
C VAL A 27 -0.36 -0.60 -4.61
N MET A 28 -0.07 0.44 -5.39
CA MET A 28 1.01 0.40 -6.39
C MET A 28 2.39 0.28 -5.74
N LEU A 29 2.62 0.96 -4.61
CA LEU A 29 3.83 0.79 -3.80
C LEU A 29 3.97 -0.65 -3.30
N ALA A 30 2.90 -1.23 -2.75
CA ALA A 30 2.91 -2.62 -2.29
C ALA A 30 3.15 -3.61 -3.43
N LEU A 31 2.71 -3.29 -4.65
CA LEU A 31 2.96 -4.09 -5.86
C LEU A 31 4.32 -3.82 -6.51
N GLY A 32 5.06 -2.77 -6.10
CA GLY A 32 6.28 -2.30 -6.75
C GLY A 32 6.09 -2.04 -8.23
N ALA A 33 5.05 -1.26 -8.56
CA ALA A 33 4.74 -0.91 -9.93
C ALA A 33 5.89 -0.11 -10.59
N ARG A 34 5.97 -0.19 -11.92
CA ARG A 34 6.87 0.62 -12.74
C ARG A 34 6.04 1.46 -13.71
N LEU A 35 6.34 2.75 -13.79
CA LEU A 35 5.54 3.73 -14.50
C LEU A 35 6.25 4.17 -15.77
N ARG A 36 5.73 3.78 -16.95
CA ARG A 36 6.30 4.23 -18.23
C ARG A 36 5.75 5.60 -18.58
N CYS A 37 6.63 6.58 -18.62
CA CYS A 37 6.32 7.97 -18.93
C CYS A 37 6.94 8.33 -20.28
N ARG A 38 6.25 9.16 -21.05
CA ARG A 38 6.69 9.60 -22.38
C ARG A 38 6.76 11.12 -22.45
N SER A 39 7.90 11.64 -22.90
CA SER A 39 8.05 13.01 -23.37
C SER A 39 8.30 13.00 -24.88
N LYS A 40 7.72 13.96 -25.59
CA LYS A 40 8.03 14.17 -27.01
C LYS A 40 9.49 14.61 -27.22
N LYS A 41 10.08 15.31 -26.25
CA LYS A 41 11.44 15.86 -26.32
C LYS A 41 12.50 14.88 -25.85
N ALA A 42 12.27 14.24 -24.70
CA ALA A 42 13.26 13.37 -24.05
C ALA A 42 13.06 11.88 -24.35
N GLY A 43 11.92 11.48 -24.93
CA GLY A 43 11.57 10.09 -25.19
C GLY A 43 10.89 9.41 -24.01
N ASP A 44 10.93 8.07 -23.99
CA ASP A 44 10.29 7.25 -22.96
C ASP A 44 11.26 6.97 -21.80
N ARG A 45 10.77 7.03 -20.55
CA ARG A 45 11.49 6.54 -19.37
C ARG A 45 10.57 5.75 -18.45
N ILE A 46 11.18 4.97 -17.55
CA ILE A 46 10.46 4.21 -16.53
C ILE A 46 10.83 4.76 -15.15
N ILE A 47 9.83 5.09 -14.35
CA ILE A 47 9.98 5.56 -12.97
C ILE A 47 9.50 4.43 -12.03
N PRO A 48 10.33 3.96 -11.08
CA PRO A 48 9.87 3.09 -10.00
C PRO A 48 8.80 3.80 -9.17
N ILE A 49 7.76 3.08 -8.73
CA ILE A 49 6.67 3.70 -7.95
C ILE A 49 7.17 4.33 -6.65
N GLU A 50 8.24 3.78 -6.07
CA GLU A 50 8.91 4.27 -4.86
C GLU A 50 9.53 5.67 -5.04
N GLU A 51 9.81 6.06 -6.28
CA GLU A 51 10.40 7.36 -6.63
C GLU A 51 9.36 8.34 -7.22
N PHE A 52 8.10 7.89 -7.39
CA PHE A 52 7.12 8.67 -8.13
C PHE A 52 6.46 9.79 -7.31
N PHE A 53 6.24 9.56 -6.01
CA PHE A 53 5.56 10.53 -5.14
C PHE A 53 6.60 11.34 -4.37
N VAL A 54 6.76 12.61 -4.74
CA VAL A 54 7.81 13.48 -4.21
C VAL A 54 7.28 14.51 -3.20
N GLY A 55 5.96 14.62 -3.06
CA GLY A 55 5.30 15.50 -2.11
C GLY A 55 3.78 15.35 -2.14
N SER A 56 3.10 16.05 -1.23
CA SER A 56 1.64 16.08 -1.22
C SER A 56 1.13 16.73 -2.50
N MET A 57 0.28 16.00 -3.25
CA MET A 57 -0.23 16.43 -4.56
C MET A 57 0.86 16.66 -5.61
N ASP A 58 2.06 16.09 -5.40
CA ASP A 58 3.21 16.27 -6.29
C ASP A 58 3.85 14.94 -6.68
N ASN A 59 4.39 14.89 -7.90
CA ASN A 59 4.93 13.66 -8.47
C ASN A 59 6.15 13.93 -9.37
N ALA A 60 6.86 12.86 -9.73
CA ALA A 60 8.12 12.94 -10.45
C ALA A 60 8.01 13.19 -11.98
N LEU A 61 6.80 13.45 -12.51
CA LEU A 61 6.64 13.79 -13.92
C LEU A 61 7.21 15.17 -14.21
N ASN A 62 7.94 15.29 -15.30
CA ASN A 62 8.26 16.59 -15.87
C ASN A 62 7.02 17.20 -16.55
N ASN A 63 7.01 18.52 -16.71
CA ASN A 63 5.89 19.26 -17.32
C ASN A 63 5.55 18.82 -18.76
N ASP A 64 6.48 18.17 -19.46
CA ASP A 64 6.30 17.66 -20.83
C ASP A 64 6.14 16.13 -20.90
N GLU A 65 5.94 15.47 -19.75
CA GLU A 65 5.75 14.02 -19.65
C GLU A 65 4.29 13.63 -19.45
N ILE A 66 3.95 12.45 -19.98
CA ILE A 66 2.65 11.80 -19.81
C ILE A 66 2.89 10.38 -19.31
N LEU A 67 2.19 9.98 -18.26
CA LEU A 67 2.12 8.58 -17.83
C LEU A 67 1.33 7.76 -18.85
N CYS A 68 1.99 6.82 -19.52
CA CYS A 68 1.37 6.00 -20.57
C CYS A 68 0.99 4.60 -20.11
N GLU A 69 1.79 3.98 -19.23
CA GLU A 69 1.56 2.61 -18.77
C GLU A 69 1.98 2.41 -17.32
N ILE A 70 1.29 1.47 -16.67
CA ILE A 70 1.57 1.02 -15.31
C ILE A 70 1.87 -0.47 -15.41
N GLN A 71 3.11 -0.84 -15.12
CA GLN A 71 3.62 -2.19 -15.24
C GLN A 71 3.67 -2.81 -13.84
N ILE A 72 2.96 -3.92 -13.67
CA ILE A 72 2.87 -4.64 -12.40
C ILE A 72 3.23 -6.09 -12.67
N GLN A 73 4.18 -6.63 -11.90
CA GLN A 73 4.45 -8.06 -11.94
C GLN A 73 3.39 -8.80 -11.14
N ALA A 74 2.79 -9.82 -11.75
CA ALA A 74 1.84 -10.68 -11.04
C ALA A 74 2.52 -11.32 -9.83
N PRO A 75 1.95 -11.20 -8.62
CA PRO A 75 2.49 -11.88 -7.44
C PRO A 75 2.54 -13.41 -7.65
N SER A 76 3.43 -14.07 -6.93
CA SER A 76 3.53 -15.53 -6.99
C SER A 76 2.20 -16.19 -6.56
N ALA A 77 1.97 -17.42 -7.02
CA ALA A 77 0.76 -18.15 -6.68
C ALA A 77 0.67 -18.53 -5.18
N ASN A 78 1.69 -18.28 -4.36
CA ASN A 78 1.65 -18.49 -2.90
C ASN A 78 1.65 -17.16 -2.14
N THR A 79 1.17 -16.08 -2.79
CA THR A 79 1.04 -14.75 -2.19
C THR A 79 -0.43 -14.43 -1.91
N GLY A 80 -0.75 -14.21 -0.64
CA GLY A 80 -2.02 -13.65 -0.20
C GLY A 80 -1.94 -12.13 -0.11
N TRP A 81 -3.09 -11.48 -0.21
CA TRP A 81 -3.15 -10.02 -0.18
C TRP A 81 -4.40 -9.52 0.51
N ALA A 82 -4.31 -8.31 1.06
CA ALA A 82 -5.46 -7.59 1.58
C ALA A 82 -5.27 -6.09 1.40
N PHE A 83 -6.38 -5.39 1.22
CA PHE A 83 -6.46 -3.95 1.40
C PHE A 83 -7.56 -3.68 2.43
N GLN A 84 -7.27 -2.83 3.41
CA GLN A 84 -8.27 -2.30 4.32
C GLN A 84 -8.02 -0.82 4.51
N GLU A 85 -9.12 -0.10 4.73
CA GLU A 85 -9.11 1.31 5.04
C GLU A 85 -10.06 1.58 6.20
N LEU A 86 -9.76 2.65 6.94
CA LEU A 86 -10.73 3.27 7.82
C LEU A 86 -11.09 4.64 7.29
N ALA A 87 -12.37 4.89 7.09
CA ALA A 87 -12.91 6.20 6.76
C ALA A 87 -14.04 6.53 7.75
N ARG A 88 -14.28 7.82 8.01
CA ARG A 88 -15.37 8.26 8.90
C ARG A 88 -16.74 7.80 8.40
N ARG A 89 -16.94 7.82 7.07
CA ARG A 89 -18.12 7.34 6.36
C ARG A 89 -17.69 6.65 5.08
N HIS A 90 -18.50 5.70 4.62
CA HIS A 90 -18.22 5.01 3.37
C HIS A 90 -18.18 6.00 2.19
N GLY A 91 -17.06 6.04 1.47
CA GLY A 91 -16.85 6.94 0.33
C GLY A 91 -16.03 8.20 0.63
N ASP A 92 -15.79 8.51 1.91
CA ASP A 92 -14.84 9.55 2.32
C ASP A 92 -13.39 9.11 2.08
N PHE A 93 -12.47 10.07 2.06
CA PHE A 93 -11.04 9.77 2.11
C PHE A 93 -10.70 8.97 3.38
N ALA A 94 -9.85 7.96 3.21
CA ALA A 94 -9.34 7.16 4.30
C ALA A 94 -8.61 8.04 5.33
N GLN A 95 -8.86 7.80 6.61
CA GLN A 95 -8.03 8.31 7.72
C GLN A 95 -6.73 7.51 7.81
N CYS A 96 -6.77 6.24 7.41
CA CYS A 96 -5.62 5.37 7.23
C CYS A 96 -6.03 4.23 6.27
N GLY A 97 -5.13 3.82 5.39
CA GLY A 97 -5.30 2.65 4.54
C GLY A 97 -4.02 1.83 4.48
N ALA A 98 -4.16 0.51 4.38
CA ALA A 98 -3.06 -0.44 4.28
C ALA A 98 -3.30 -1.42 3.13
N ALA A 99 -2.32 -1.52 2.23
CA ALA A 99 -2.21 -2.51 1.17
C ALA A 99 -1.11 -3.50 1.55
N VAL A 100 -1.44 -4.78 1.70
CA VAL A 100 -0.51 -5.81 2.16
C VAL A 100 -0.47 -6.97 1.17
N LEU A 101 0.73 -7.41 0.83
CA LEU A 101 1.01 -8.68 0.16
C LEU A 101 1.93 -9.52 1.06
N ILE A 102 1.59 -10.79 1.28
CA ILE A 102 2.36 -11.73 2.09
C ILE A 102 2.54 -13.04 1.31
N GLY A 103 3.77 -13.50 1.17
CA GLY A 103 4.11 -14.84 0.71
C GLY A 103 4.50 -15.72 1.88
N VAL A 104 4.13 -17.00 1.80
CA VAL A 104 4.41 -18.00 2.84
C VAL A 104 4.99 -19.23 2.21
N GLU A 105 6.05 -19.74 2.83
CA GLU A 105 6.72 -20.97 2.48
C GLU A 105 7.05 -21.70 3.77
N ASP A 106 6.71 -22.99 3.84
CA ASP A 106 6.91 -23.83 5.02
C ASP A 106 6.38 -23.23 6.34
N GLY A 107 5.21 -22.58 6.27
CA GLY A 107 4.55 -21.96 7.41
C GLY A 107 5.16 -20.63 7.87
N LYS A 108 6.19 -20.15 7.18
CA LYS A 108 6.90 -18.90 7.49
C LYS A 108 6.71 -17.86 6.40
N ILE A 109 6.65 -16.60 6.80
CA ILE A 109 6.58 -15.48 5.86
C ILE A 109 7.92 -15.36 5.14
N ASN A 110 7.93 -15.52 3.81
CA ASN A 110 9.14 -15.39 2.98
C ASN A 110 9.12 -14.14 2.09
N TYR A 111 7.99 -13.43 2.05
CA TYR A 111 7.79 -12.22 1.27
C TYR A 111 6.77 -11.33 1.96
N ALA A 112 7.07 -10.04 2.11
CA ALA A 112 6.16 -9.05 2.65
C ALA A 112 6.28 -7.73 1.90
N ARG A 113 5.15 -7.13 1.53
CA ARG A 113 5.08 -5.74 1.04
C ARG A 113 3.88 -5.01 1.61
N ILE A 114 4.11 -3.83 2.18
CA ILE A 114 3.13 -3.07 2.94
C ILE A 114 3.18 -1.61 2.51
N GLY A 115 2.18 -1.19 1.74
CA GLY A 115 1.97 0.20 1.33
C GLY A 115 0.90 0.85 2.19
N LEU A 116 1.11 2.09 2.61
CA LEU A 116 0.19 2.85 3.48
C LEU A 116 -0.22 4.16 2.82
N CYS A 117 -1.47 4.57 3.01
CA CYS A 117 -1.98 5.90 2.64
C CYS A 117 -2.54 6.65 3.87
N SER A 118 -2.66 7.97 3.74
CA SER A 118 -3.11 8.90 4.79
C SER A 118 -2.29 8.93 6.07
N VAL A 119 -1.12 8.28 6.12
CA VAL A 119 -0.22 8.29 7.29
C VAL A 119 0.88 9.34 7.21
N ALA A 120 1.20 9.86 6.02
CA ALA A 120 2.20 10.89 5.75
C ALA A 120 1.74 11.79 4.58
N ALA A 121 2.55 12.79 4.20
CA ALA A 121 2.29 13.67 3.05
C ALA A 121 2.31 12.93 1.71
N THR A 122 2.94 11.76 1.65
CA THR A 122 2.91 10.85 0.50
C THR A 122 2.49 9.45 0.96
N PRO A 123 2.01 8.59 0.05
CA PRO A 123 1.91 7.17 0.36
C PRO A 123 3.32 6.62 0.68
N ILE A 124 3.41 5.72 1.65
CA ILE A 124 4.70 5.17 2.09
C ILE A 124 4.75 3.66 2.01
N ARG A 125 5.95 3.10 1.89
CA ARG A 125 6.22 1.70 2.19
C ARG A 125 6.71 1.54 3.60
N PHE A 126 6.18 0.54 4.31
CA PHE A 126 6.57 0.28 5.69
C PHE A 126 7.68 -0.79 5.74
N ASN A 127 8.84 -0.46 5.17
CA ASN A 127 9.98 -1.38 5.02
C ASN A 127 10.41 -2.05 6.33
N ALA A 128 10.44 -1.32 7.44
CA ALA A 128 10.82 -1.89 8.74
C ALA A 128 9.92 -3.06 9.16
N LEU A 129 8.62 -2.97 8.92
CA LEU A 129 7.69 -4.06 9.22
C LEU A 129 7.83 -5.22 8.23
N GLU A 130 8.09 -4.92 6.96
CA GLU A 130 8.30 -5.95 5.93
C GLU A 130 9.52 -6.81 6.26
N GLU A 131 10.63 -6.18 6.64
CA GLU A 131 11.87 -6.85 7.04
C GLU A 131 11.67 -7.68 8.30
N TRP A 132 10.99 -7.11 9.30
CA TRP A 132 10.73 -7.79 10.58
C TRP A 132 9.81 -9.02 10.42
N LEU A 133 8.87 -9.00 9.47
CA LEU A 133 7.97 -10.13 9.20
C LEU A 133 8.68 -11.34 8.58
N ILE A 134 9.82 -11.15 7.89
CA ILE A 134 10.48 -12.26 7.20
C ILE A 134 10.97 -13.31 8.21
N GLY A 135 10.58 -14.57 7.97
CA GLY A 135 10.91 -15.71 8.81
C GLY A 135 9.93 -15.94 9.98
N MET A 136 9.00 -15.03 10.23
CA MET A 136 7.96 -15.21 11.25
C MET A 136 7.00 -16.33 10.87
N GLU A 137 6.59 -17.11 11.87
CA GLU A 137 5.56 -18.14 11.72
C GLU A 137 4.16 -17.51 11.80
N ILE A 138 3.24 -18.05 10.99
CA ILE A 138 1.83 -17.65 11.08
C ILE A 138 1.22 -18.34 12.31
N GLY A 139 1.03 -17.58 13.38
CA GLY A 139 0.46 -18.07 14.64
C GLY A 139 -0.58 -17.12 15.25
N GLU A 140 -1.19 -17.55 16.35
CA GLU A 140 -2.30 -16.83 17.02
C GLU A 140 -1.91 -15.41 17.47
N ASN A 141 -0.63 -15.17 17.76
CA ASN A 141 -0.15 -13.88 18.27
C ASN A 141 0.21 -12.87 17.17
N LEU A 142 0.19 -13.27 15.88
CA LEU A 142 0.70 -12.43 14.78
C LEU A 142 0.08 -11.03 14.77
N VAL A 143 -1.23 -10.92 15.03
CA VAL A 143 -1.94 -9.63 15.06
C VAL A 143 -1.41 -8.74 16.17
N GLU A 144 -1.21 -9.28 17.38
CA GLU A 144 -0.73 -8.52 18.53
C GLU A 144 0.71 -8.05 18.29
N GLU A 145 1.57 -8.94 17.81
CA GLU A 145 2.98 -8.61 17.59
C GLU A 145 3.16 -7.59 16.46
N VAL A 146 2.42 -7.73 15.34
CA VAL A 146 2.42 -6.73 14.25
C VAL A 146 1.88 -5.39 14.74
N SER A 147 0.82 -5.39 15.54
CA SER A 147 0.25 -4.15 16.08
C SER A 147 1.24 -3.44 17.00
N ARG A 148 1.91 -4.18 17.90
CA ARG A 148 2.92 -3.63 18.80
C ARG A 148 4.12 -3.08 18.04
N PHE A 149 4.68 -3.87 17.12
CA PHE A 149 5.80 -3.44 16.28
C PHE A 149 5.45 -2.18 15.48
N SER A 150 4.25 -2.15 14.89
CA SER A 150 3.78 -0.98 14.15
C SER A 150 3.67 0.26 15.03
N ALA A 151 3.16 0.12 16.27
CA ALA A 151 3.01 1.25 17.18
C ALA A 151 4.36 1.86 17.60
N GLU A 152 5.41 1.04 17.67
CA GLU A 152 6.76 1.45 18.05
C GLU A 152 7.57 2.02 16.88
N ASN A 153 7.31 1.55 15.65
CA ASN A 153 8.18 1.82 14.49
C ASN A 153 7.51 2.63 13.37
N LEU A 154 6.20 2.84 13.41
CA LEU A 154 5.51 3.67 12.43
C LEU A 154 5.63 5.15 12.79
N THR A 155 6.27 5.92 11.91
CA THR A 155 6.20 7.38 11.95
C THR A 155 5.03 7.85 11.11
N VAL A 156 4.17 8.69 11.70
CA VAL A 156 3.06 9.34 11.00
C VAL A 156 3.25 10.86 11.04
N GLU A 157 2.81 11.55 9.99
CA GLU A 157 2.75 13.00 10.00
C GLU A 157 1.49 13.50 10.72
N ASP A 158 1.57 14.74 11.18
CA ASP A 158 0.50 15.41 11.91
C ASP A 158 -0.78 15.50 11.06
N ASP A 159 -1.92 15.30 11.74
CA ASP A 159 -3.24 15.37 11.14
C ASP A 159 -4.06 16.43 11.90
N PRO A 160 -4.58 17.47 11.22
CA PRO A 160 -5.38 18.48 11.89
C PRO A 160 -6.68 17.92 12.49
N ASN A 161 -7.09 16.70 12.10
CA ASN A 161 -8.30 16.04 12.58
C ASN A 161 -8.03 14.92 13.60
N MET A 162 -6.77 14.58 13.89
CA MET A 162 -6.42 13.46 14.77
C MET A 162 -5.04 13.64 15.40
N SER A 163 -4.91 13.41 16.71
CA SER A 163 -3.59 13.41 17.34
C SER A 163 -2.69 12.29 16.77
N THR A 164 -1.39 12.57 16.70
CA THR A 164 -0.36 11.63 16.19
C THR A 164 -0.46 10.26 16.89
N GLY A 165 -0.60 10.24 18.23
CA GLY A 165 -0.73 8.99 18.99
C GLY A 165 -1.99 8.18 18.67
N ASN A 166 -3.14 8.84 18.46
CA ASN A 166 -4.36 8.15 18.03
C ASN A 166 -4.21 7.62 16.60
N LYS A 167 -3.54 8.36 15.72
CA LYS A 167 -3.28 7.96 14.34
C LYS A 167 -2.34 6.76 14.24
N VAL A 168 -1.27 6.75 15.03
CA VAL A 168 -0.38 5.57 15.18
C VAL A 168 -1.16 4.36 15.69
N THR A 169 -1.97 4.52 16.73
CA THR A 169 -2.78 3.43 17.30
C THR A 169 -3.74 2.84 16.25
N LEU A 170 -4.42 3.73 15.52
CA LEU A 170 -5.36 3.36 14.47
C LEU A 170 -4.68 2.63 13.31
N ALA A 171 -3.58 3.20 12.80
CA ALA A 171 -2.82 2.63 11.70
C ALA A 171 -2.25 1.27 12.09
N SER A 172 -1.67 1.15 13.28
CA SER A 172 -1.11 -0.11 13.79
C SER A 172 -2.15 -1.23 13.86
N THR A 173 -3.34 -0.90 14.37
CA THR A 173 -4.46 -1.86 14.43
C THR A 173 -4.93 -2.26 13.03
N LEU A 174 -5.04 -1.31 12.10
CA LEU A 174 -5.44 -1.58 10.72
C LEU A 174 -4.42 -2.44 9.99
N ILE A 175 -3.13 -2.13 10.14
CA ILE A 175 -2.01 -2.89 9.57
C ILE A 175 -2.06 -4.34 10.05
N ALA A 176 -2.15 -4.57 11.36
CA ALA A 176 -2.20 -5.90 11.94
C ALA A 176 -3.38 -6.74 11.40
N ARG A 177 -4.57 -6.15 11.33
CA ARG A 177 -5.76 -6.81 10.74
C ARG A 177 -5.58 -7.11 9.25
N THR A 178 -4.92 -6.21 8.53
CA THR A 178 -4.67 -6.37 7.09
C THR A 178 -3.64 -7.47 6.83
N VAL A 179 -2.58 -7.55 7.65
CA VAL A 179 -1.58 -8.64 7.60
C VAL A 179 -2.25 -9.98 7.86
N ALA A 180 -3.04 -10.12 8.94
CA ALA A 180 -3.76 -11.36 9.23
C ALA A 180 -4.70 -11.78 8.09
N ARG A 181 -5.41 -10.82 7.49
CA ARG A 181 -6.28 -11.12 6.34
C ARG A 181 -5.49 -11.55 5.10
N ALA A 182 -4.30 -10.98 4.89
CA ALA A 182 -3.42 -11.38 3.80
C ALA A 182 -2.88 -12.80 4.02
N THR A 183 -2.46 -13.15 5.25
CA THR A 183 -1.99 -14.51 5.60
C THR A 183 -3.09 -15.56 5.45
N ASP A 184 -4.32 -15.27 5.90
CA ASP A 184 -5.47 -16.19 5.74
C ASP A 184 -5.73 -16.55 4.27
N ARG A 185 -5.50 -15.59 3.37
CA ARG A 185 -5.70 -15.77 1.93
C ARG A 185 -4.59 -16.56 1.27
N VAL A 186 -3.40 -16.64 1.86
CA VAL A 186 -2.35 -17.56 1.39
C VAL A 186 -2.84 -19.01 1.52
N SER A 187 -3.40 -19.34 2.70
CA SER A 187 -3.92 -20.68 3.01
C SER A 187 -5.07 -21.10 2.08
N GLN A 188 -5.93 -20.17 1.66
CA GLN A 188 -7.02 -20.44 0.71
C GLN A 188 -6.52 -20.68 -0.73
N VAL A 189 -5.41 -20.07 -1.13
CA VAL A 189 -4.84 -20.32 -2.46
C VAL A 189 -4.23 -21.72 -2.54
N ASN A 190 -3.67 -22.23 -1.44
CA ASN A 190 -3.18 -23.60 -1.37
C ASN A 190 -4.31 -24.65 -1.44
N LEU A 191 -5.48 -24.37 -0.86
CA LEU A 191 -6.65 -25.26 -0.90
C LEU A 191 -7.32 -25.38 -2.28
N LYS A 192 -7.14 -24.41 -3.19
CA LYS A 192 -7.71 -24.47 -4.54
C LYS A 192 -6.84 -25.22 -5.55
N LYS A 193 -5.63 -25.65 -5.15
CA LYS A 193 -4.68 -26.37 -5.99
C LYS A 193 -4.66 -27.89 -5.75
N GLY A 194 -5.31 -28.38 -4.69
CA GLY A 194 -5.51 -29.81 -4.41
C GLY A 194 -6.85 -30.29 -4.89
#